data_AF-A0A937QJ08-F1
#
_entry.id   AF-A0A937QJ08-F1
#
_cell.length_a   1.000
_cell.length_b   1.000
_cell.length_c   1.000
_cell.angle_alpha   90.00
_cell.angle_beta   90.00
_cell.angle_gamma   90.00
#
_symmetry.space_group_name_H-M   'P 1'
#
loop_
_entity.id
_entity.type
_entity.pdbx_description
1 polymer ?
#
loop_
_entity_poly.entity_id
_entity_poly.type
_entity_poly.pdbx_seq_one_letter_code
_entity_poly.pdbx_strand_id
1 'polypeptide(L)'
;MNVIDTKLRYLLQQLTLGSAVKPANLLEEREAFLHPRLARRVKSPVFRYNNSSSQWADFKPALSLDSVDAPEEIVEIYREKQRELDLTKNMFAAVGSEGFTQFAIEIFGAPTAEDAQQARKVLRELSDVAPPEQNCSAKEFAKLIEIRLRELGISMDIRLVSSMATKVWVDSISCAIHLNKNSLFAHQEVRRLLVHEIDAHAVRIYNGSCLPWGIFSMGTAGYREAEEGLAVHFERQSGHLYPFQEKIYAGRCLAVYLSLSSGFVEVFEELLIYFDEKTAYTIVERIKRGLTDTSRPGALTKEFHYFTGPAKVRSYLQVGGNLLMLLAGKIAFKHARIIAKLVQEGLVNTSKWVFPLEMNDDRKSAPAERYSE
;
A
#
# COMPACT_ATOMS: atom_id res chain seq x y z
N MET A 1 14.43 9.65 -19.34
CA MET A 1 14.62 8.74 -18.19
C MET A 1 16.05 8.23 -18.25
N ASN A 2 16.83 8.40 -17.19
CA ASN A 2 18.24 8.01 -17.18
C ASN A 2 18.40 6.47 -17.16
N VAL A 3 19.63 5.97 -17.31
CA VAL A 3 19.92 4.52 -17.39
C VAL A 3 19.54 3.80 -16.10
N ILE A 4 19.82 4.39 -14.93
CA ILE A 4 19.51 3.80 -13.64
C ILE A 4 18.00 3.67 -13.43
N ASP A 5 17.20 4.66 -13.84
CA ASP A 5 15.75 4.63 -13.72
C ASP A 5 15.12 3.56 -14.61
N THR A 6 15.63 3.41 -15.83
CA THR A 6 15.23 2.33 -16.73
C THR A 6 15.51 0.96 -16.10
N LYS A 7 16.69 0.80 -15.49
CA LYS A 7 17.06 -0.44 -14.80
C LYS A 7 16.19 -0.69 -13.57
N LEU A 8 15.97 0.33 -12.73
CA LEU A 8 15.11 0.24 -11.54
C LEU A 8 13.69 -0.15 -11.92
N ARG A 9 13.13 0.49 -12.96
CA ARG A 9 11.82 0.15 -13.50
C ARG A 9 11.73 -1.32 -13.91
N TYR A 10 12.71 -1.80 -14.68
CA TYR A 10 12.78 -3.20 -15.12
C TYR A 10 12.82 -4.17 -13.92
N LEU A 11 13.62 -3.87 -12.89
CA LEU A 11 13.69 -4.69 -11.68
C LEU A 11 12.35 -4.72 -10.93
N LEU A 12 11.69 -3.56 -10.80
CA LEU A 12 10.38 -3.45 -10.14
C LEU A 12 9.26 -4.19 -10.88
N GLN A 13 9.31 -4.26 -12.22
CA GLN A 13 8.35 -5.07 -13.01
C GLN A 13 8.44 -6.55 -12.66
N GLN A 14 9.66 -7.06 -12.43
CA GLN A 14 9.86 -8.47 -12.04
C GLN A 14 9.49 -8.73 -10.58
N LEU A 15 9.71 -7.75 -9.70
CA LEU A 15 9.43 -7.84 -8.27
C LEU A 15 8.00 -7.40 -7.90
N THR A 16 7.01 -7.94 -8.61
CA THR A 16 5.59 -7.63 -8.33
C THR A 16 5.06 -8.49 -7.17
N LEU A 17 4.89 -7.89 -5.99
CA LEU A 17 4.43 -8.60 -4.78
C LEU A 17 3.10 -9.33 -4.99
N GLY A 18 2.14 -8.67 -5.64
CA GLY A 18 0.78 -9.21 -5.81
C GLY A 18 0.72 -10.52 -6.57
N SER A 19 1.61 -10.75 -7.54
CA SER A 19 1.72 -12.03 -8.26
C SER A 19 2.52 -13.05 -7.48
N ALA A 20 3.62 -12.64 -6.84
CA ALA A 20 4.52 -13.54 -6.11
C ALA A 20 3.86 -14.23 -4.91
N VAL A 21 2.96 -13.54 -4.19
CA VAL A 21 2.35 -14.07 -2.95
C VAL A 21 0.89 -14.51 -3.13
N LYS A 22 0.39 -14.60 -4.37
CA LYS A 22 -0.97 -15.10 -4.63
C LYS A 22 -0.95 -16.64 -4.71
N PRO A 23 -1.65 -17.36 -3.82
CA PRO A 23 -1.77 -18.81 -3.91
C PRO A 23 -2.49 -19.25 -5.19
N ALA A 24 -2.05 -20.35 -5.77
CA ALA A 24 -2.67 -20.97 -6.93
C ALA A 24 -4.03 -21.60 -6.61
N ASN A 25 -4.20 -22.13 -5.39
CA ASN A 25 -5.43 -22.75 -4.89
C ASN A 25 -6.30 -21.80 -4.03
N LEU A 26 -6.15 -20.48 -4.18
CA LEU A 26 -6.82 -19.50 -3.31
C LEU A 26 -8.34 -19.66 -3.22
N LEU A 27 -9.00 -19.89 -4.37
CA LEU A 27 -10.46 -20.06 -4.43
C LEU A 27 -10.91 -21.39 -3.82
N GLU A 28 -10.18 -22.47 -4.11
CA GLU A 28 -10.43 -23.81 -3.58
C GLU A 28 -10.38 -23.81 -2.04
N GLU A 29 -9.33 -23.26 -1.45
CA GLU A 29 -9.18 -23.18 0.01
C GLU A 29 -10.28 -22.33 0.64
N ARG A 30 -10.67 -21.23 0.00
CA ARG A 30 -11.74 -20.36 0.47
C ARG A 30 -13.09 -21.07 0.49
N GLU A 31 -13.44 -21.76 -0.60
CA GLU A 31 -14.68 -22.50 -0.71
C GLU A 31 -14.73 -23.65 0.30
N ALA A 32 -13.61 -24.37 0.48
CA ALA A 32 -13.50 -25.44 1.45
C ALA A 32 -13.65 -24.93 2.89
N PHE A 33 -12.96 -23.85 3.25
CA PHE A 33 -12.98 -23.30 4.62
C PHE A 33 -14.35 -22.76 5.01
N LEU A 34 -15.02 -22.04 4.09
CA LEU A 34 -16.34 -21.42 4.34
C LEU A 34 -17.51 -22.38 4.09
N HIS A 35 -17.26 -23.65 3.80
CA HIS A 35 -18.32 -24.60 3.50
C HIS A 35 -19.14 -24.93 4.77
N PRO A 36 -20.49 -24.73 4.79
CA PRO A 36 -21.30 -24.88 6.01
C PRO A 36 -21.21 -26.26 6.67
N ARG A 37 -20.99 -27.31 5.88
CA ARG A 37 -20.83 -28.70 6.40
C ARG A 37 -19.48 -28.96 7.08
N LEU A 38 -18.49 -28.08 6.89
CA LEU A 38 -17.14 -28.22 7.43
C LEU A 38 -16.87 -27.30 8.63
N ALA A 39 -17.84 -26.45 9.01
CA ALA A 39 -17.74 -25.50 10.13
C ALA A 39 -17.39 -26.13 11.50
N ARG A 40 -17.56 -27.45 11.67
CA ARG A 40 -17.19 -28.19 12.90
C ARG A 40 -15.80 -28.85 12.85
N ARG A 41 -15.08 -28.72 11.73
CA ARG A 41 -13.74 -29.31 11.50
C ARG A 41 -12.87 -28.32 10.72
N VAL A 42 -12.81 -27.08 11.19
CA VAL A 42 -12.08 -26.01 10.51
C VAL A 42 -10.59 -26.30 10.58
N LYS A 43 -10.01 -26.71 9.46
CA LYS A 43 -8.56 -26.81 9.29
C LYS A 43 -8.06 -25.51 8.67
N SER A 44 -6.88 -25.07 9.10
CA SER A 44 -6.21 -23.94 8.46
C SER A 44 -6.00 -24.22 6.97
N PRO A 45 -6.20 -23.24 6.08
CA PRO A 45 -5.89 -23.37 4.66
C PRO A 45 -4.44 -23.79 4.41
N VAL A 46 -4.20 -24.56 3.34
CA VAL A 46 -2.84 -24.90 2.90
C VAL A 46 -2.59 -24.27 1.55
N PHE A 47 -1.79 -23.20 1.52
CA PHE A 47 -1.56 -22.44 0.29
C PHE A 47 -0.46 -23.03 -0.58
N ARG A 48 -0.76 -23.20 -1.87
CA ARG A 48 0.16 -23.67 -2.90
C ARG A 48 0.62 -22.50 -3.76
N TYR A 49 1.92 -22.40 -3.98
CA TYR A 49 2.53 -21.35 -4.80
C TYR A 49 3.22 -21.96 -6.01
N ASN A 50 3.08 -21.30 -7.17
CA ASN A 50 3.74 -21.72 -8.40
C ASN A 50 5.18 -21.15 -8.52
N ASN A 51 5.58 -20.29 -7.59
CA ASN A 51 6.87 -19.62 -7.62
C ASN A 51 7.95 -20.59 -7.11
N SER A 52 8.96 -20.90 -7.93
CA SER A 52 10.10 -21.70 -7.49
C SER A 52 11.16 -20.80 -6.89
N SER A 53 11.72 -21.17 -5.73
CA SER A 53 12.83 -20.44 -5.10
C SER A 53 14.03 -20.29 -6.05
N SER A 54 14.24 -21.26 -6.96
CA SER A 54 15.28 -21.25 -7.99
C SER A 54 15.16 -20.09 -8.97
N GLN A 55 13.95 -19.57 -9.24
CA GLN A 55 13.77 -18.40 -10.10
C GLN A 55 14.54 -17.17 -9.58
N TRP A 56 14.73 -17.09 -8.27
CA TRP A 56 15.36 -15.95 -7.62
C TRP A 56 16.87 -16.14 -7.44
N ALA A 57 17.43 -17.34 -7.62
CA ALA A 57 18.85 -17.60 -7.38
C ALA A 57 19.76 -16.65 -8.17
N ASP A 58 19.48 -16.50 -9.47
CA ASP A 58 20.28 -15.67 -10.38
C ASP A 58 19.84 -14.20 -10.48
N PHE A 59 18.71 -13.86 -9.85
CA PHE A 59 18.20 -12.48 -9.88
C PHE A 59 19.08 -11.57 -9.01
N LYS A 60 19.78 -10.61 -9.62
CA LYS A 60 20.62 -9.62 -8.93
C LYS A 60 20.05 -8.22 -9.16
N PRO A 61 19.38 -7.60 -8.18
CA PRO A 61 18.82 -6.26 -8.34
C PRO A 61 19.87 -5.15 -8.17
N ALA A 62 21.00 -5.25 -8.86
CA ALA A 62 22.05 -4.24 -8.81
C ALA A 62 21.73 -3.02 -9.69
N LEU A 63 22.01 -1.84 -9.17
CA LEU A 63 21.93 -0.53 -9.81
C LEU A 63 23.33 0.05 -9.97
N SER A 64 23.60 0.71 -11.10
CA SER A 64 24.90 1.34 -11.37
C SER A 64 25.00 2.72 -10.71
N LEU A 65 25.24 2.74 -9.39
CA LEU A 65 25.21 3.97 -8.57
C LEU A 65 26.28 5.00 -8.95
N ASP A 66 27.45 4.57 -9.40
CA ASP A 66 28.58 5.47 -9.74
C ASP A 66 28.30 6.33 -10.99
N SER A 67 27.28 5.97 -11.77
CA SER A 67 26.89 6.67 -13.00
C SER A 67 25.72 7.64 -12.81
N VAL A 68 25.26 7.83 -11.58
CA VAL A 68 24.10 8.66 -11.27
C VAL A 68 24.53 10.12 -11.19
N ASP A 69 24.02 10.93 -12.11
CA ASP A 69 24.15 12.39 -12.05
C ASP A 69 23.17 12.96 -11.00
N ALA A 70 23.59 12.96 -9.75
CA ALA A 70 22.82 13.45 -8.61
C ALA A 70 23.70 13.80 -7.40
N PRO A 71 23.21 14.64 -6.47
CA PRO A 71 23.81 14.79 -5.14
C PRO A 71 23.95 13.44 -4.41
N GLU A 72 24.95 13.31 -3.53
CA GLU A 72 25.21 12.05 -2.80
C GLU A 72 23.99 11.58 -2.00
N GLU A 73 23.18 12.50 -1.46
CA GLU A 73 21.96 12.14 -0.73
C GLU A 73 20.94 11.42 -1.62
N ILE A 74 20.88 11.75 -2.91
CA ILE A 74 20.05 11.03 -3.89
C ILE A 74 20.66 9.66 -4.20
N VAL A 75 21.98 9.60 -4.37
CA VAL A 75 22.69 8.33 -4.59
C VAL A 75 22.44 7.36 -3.43
N GLU A 76 22.45 7.85 -2.18
CA GLU A 76 22.10 7.04 -1.01
C GLU A 76 20.65 6.55 -1.07
N ILE A 77 19.68 7.35 -1.52
CA ILE A 77 18.29 6.87 -1.71
C ILE A 77 18.23 5.70 -2.69
N TYR A 78 18.98 5.75 -3.81
CA TYR A 78 19.08 4.61 -4.73
C TYR A 78 19.80 3.41 -4.08
N ARG A 79 20.84 3.65 -3.27
CA ARG A 79 21.57 2.62 -2.54
C ARG A 79 20.68 1.89 -1.55
N GLU A 80 19.89 2.62 -0.77
CA GLU A 80 18.87 2.04 0.11
C GLU A 80 17.80 1.28 -0.67
N LYS A 81 17.35 1.82 -1.82
CA LYS A 81 16.38 1.14 -2.67
C LYS A 81 16.93 -0.19 -3.18
N GLN A 82 18.19 -0.24 -3.59
CA GLN A 82 18.86 -1.49 -3.97
C GLN A 82 18.83 -2.52 -2.83
N ARG A 83 19.18 -2.11 -1.60
CA ARG A 83 19.10 -2.99 -0.42
C ARG A 83 17.67 -3.51 -0.19
N GLU A 84 16.64 -2.67 -0.34
CA GLU A 84 15.24 -3.09 -0.24
C GLU A 84 14.85 -4.08 -1.36
N LEU A 85 15.36 -3.92 -2.58
CA LEU A 85 15.13 -4.86 -3.68
C LEU A 85 15.78 -6.22 -3.41
N ASP A 86 16.99 -6.25 -2.83
CA ASP A 86 17.64 -7.49 -2.39
C ASP A 86 16.83 -8.21 -1.31
N LEU A 87 16.32 -7.48 -0.31
CA LEU A 87 15.42 -8.03 0.71
C LEU A 87 14.12 -8.55 0.09
N THR A 88 13.53 -7.81 -0.85
CA THR A 88 12.29 -8.19 -1.52
C THR A 88 12.48 -9.48 -2.34
N LYS A 89 13.62 -9.60 -3.04
CA LYS A 89 14.03 -10.83 -3.73
C LYS A 89 14.08 -11.99 -2.74
N ASN A 90 14.76 -11.83 -1.61
CA ASN A 90 14.91 -12.90 -0.62
C ASN A 90 13.55 -13.28 0.00
N MET A 91 12.68 -12.30 0.26
CA MET A 91 11.29 -12.55 0.67
C MET A 91 10.55 -13.40 -0.36
N PHE A 92 10.70 -13.12 -1.66
CA PHE A 92 10.03 -13.87 -2.71
C PHE A 92 10.59 -15.29 -2.85
N ALA A 93 11.90 -15.47 -2.68
CA ALA A 93 12.54 -16.78 -2.63
C ALA A 93 12.07 -17.61 -1.42
N ALA A 94 11.68 -16.95 -0.34
CA ALA A 94 11.18 -17.57 0.89
C ALA A 94 9.67 -17.84 0.89
N VAL A 95 8.92 -17.48 -0.17
CA VAL A 95 7.47 -17.77 -0.27
C VAL A 95 7.22 -19.28 -0.09
N GLY A 96 6.26 -19.62 0.77
CA GLY A 96 5.93 -20.98 1.16
C GLY A 96 6.69 -21.46 2.40
N SER A 97 7.69 -20.73 2.90
CA SER A 97 8.51 -21.10 4.06
C SER A 97 8.26 -20.19 5.28
N GLU A 98 8.68 -20.65 6.47
CA GLU A 98 8.61 -19.86 7.71
C GLU A 98 9.47 -18.58 7.65
N GLY A 99 10.56 -18.57 6.87
CA GLY A 99 11.45 -17.42 6.71
C GLY A 99 10.85 -16.21 5.99
N PHE A 100 9.74 -16.39 5.27
CA PHE A 100 9.04 -15.31 4.56
C PHE A 100 8.69 -14.14 5.48
N THR A 101 8.18 -14.44 6.68
CA THR A 101 7.69 -13.43 7.63
C THR A 101 8.82 -12.53 8.12
N GLN A 102 10.02 -13.06 8.32
CA GLN A 102 11.17 -12.27 8.79
C GLN A 102 11.53 -11.17 7.78
N PHE A 103 11.57 -11.49 6.49
CA PHE A 103 11.80 -10.50 5.45
C PHE A 103 10.62 -9.51 5.33
N ALA A 104 9.37 -9.97 5.51
CA ALA A 104 8.22 -9.07 5.53
C ALA A 104 8.32 -8.04 6.67
N ILE A 105 8.74 -8.46 7.87
CA ILE A 105 8.99 -7.58 9.01
C ILE A 105 10.15 -6.62 8.71
N GLU A 106 11.22 -7.06 8.07
CA GLU A 106 12.36 -6.18 7.75
C GLU A 106 11.99 -5.10 6.73
N ILE A 107 11.13 -5.44 5.74
CA ILE A 107 10.72 -4.51 4.69
C ILE A 107 9.59 -3.59 5.14
N PHE A 108 8.58 -4.12 5.84
CA PHE A 108 7.36 -3.39 6.18
C PHE A 108 7.24 -3.03 7.66
N GLY A 109 8.05 -3.62 8.54
CA GLY A 109 7.84 -3.54 9.98
C GLY A 109 6.73 -4.48 10.48
N ALA A 110 6.36 -4.29 11.73
CA ALA A 110 5.28 -5.01 12.41
C ALA A 110 4.51 -4.07 13.34
N PRO A 111 3.19 -4.28 13.53
CA PRO A 111 2.42 -3.55 14.54
C PRO A 111 2.89 -3.90 15.95
N THR A 112 2.84 -2.91 16.83
CA THR A 112 3.12 -3.06 18.26
C THR A 112 1.90 -3.59 19.02
N ALA A 113 2.10 -3.95 20.30
CA ALA A 113 0.99 -4.29 21.19
C ALA A 113 0.02 -3.11 21.40
N GLU A 114 0.53 -1.87 21.41
CA GLU A 114 -0.29 -0.67 21.49
C GLU A 114 -1.14 -0.48 20.23
N ASP A 115 -0.56 -0.68 19.04
CA ASP A 115 -1.31 -0.63 17.79
C ASP A 115 -2.46 -1.65 17.78
N ALA A 116 -2.19 -2.87 18.27
CA ALA A 116 -3.20 -3.93 18.38
C ALA A 116 -4.30 -3.57 19.41
N GLN A 117 -3.94 -2.92 20.52
CA GLN A 117 -4.90 -2.46 21.53
C GLN A 117 -5.83 -1.37 20.94
N GLN A 118 -5.27 -0.39 20.23
CA GLN A 118 -6.05 0.65 19.58
C GLN A 118 -6.94 0.09 18.48
N ALA A 119 -6.43 -0.88 17.70
CA ALA A 119 -7.23 -1.59 16.71
C ALA A 119 -8.42 -2.32 17.35
N ARG A 120 -8.21 -3.03 18.47
CA ARG A 120 -9.30 -3.68 19.23
C ARG A 120 -10.33 -2.68 19.74
N LYS A 121 -9.90 -1.48 20.17
CA LYS A 121 -10.82 -0.43 20.61
C LYS A 121 -11.75 0.01 19.48
N VAL A 122 -11.18 0.36 18.32
CA VAL A 122 -11.96 0.75 17.13
C VAL A 122 -12.90 -0.37 16.68
N LEU A 123 -12.43 -1.62 16.70
CA LEU A 123 -13.26 -2.77 16.34
C LEU A 123 -14.45 -2.97 17.27
N ARG A 124 -14.29 -2.74 18.58
CA ARG A 124 -15.39 -2.78 19.56
C ARG A 124 -16.39 -1.64 19.33
N GLU A 125 -15.91 -0.44 19.05
CA GLU A 125 -16.76 0.73 18.78
C GLU A 125 -17.58 0.57 17.49
N LEU A 126 -17.04 -0.16 16.51
CA LEU A 126 -17.65 -0.36 15.18
C LEU A 126 -18.20 -1.79 14.98
N SER A 127 -18.43 -2.56 16.05
CA SER A 127 -18.84 -3.97 15.97
C SER A 127 -20.10 -4.17 15.13
N ASP A 128 -21.07 -3.27 15.27
CA ASP A 128 -22.39 -3.39 14.65
C ASP A 128 -22.45 -2.76 13.25
N VAL A 129 -21.36 -2.17 12.78
CA VAL A 129 -21.28 -1.60 11.44
C VAL A 129 -21.21 -2.73 10.41
N ALA A 130 -22.24 -2.78 9.56
CA ALA A 130 -22.36 -3.71 8.44
C ALA A 130 -21.66 -3.21 7.17
N PRO A 131 -21.27 -4.12 6.25
CA PRO A 131 -20.76 -3.73 4.94
C PRO A 131 -21.82 -2.96 4.13
N PRO A 132 -21.43 -1.90 3.40
CA PRO A 132 -22.36 -1.17 2.54
C PRO A 132 -22.74 -1.98 1.30
N GLU A 133 -23.92 -1.68 0.75
CA GLU A 133 -24.42 -2.27 -0.50
C GLU A 133 -23.58 -1.82 -1.71
N GLN A 134 -23.31 -2.73 -2.64
CA GLN A 134 -22.40 -2.51 -3.76
C GLN A 134 -23.16 -2.51 -5.10
N ASN A 135 -23.42 -1.31 -5.61
CA ASN A 135 -24.28 -1.11 -6.78
C ASN A 135 -23.60 -0.36 -7.94
N CYS A 136 -22.37 0.15 -7.75
CA CYS A 136 -21.62 0.82 -8.80
C CYS A 136 -20.69 -0.17 -9.51
N SER A 137 -20.75 -0.24 -10.84
CA SER A 137 -19.89 -1.10 -11.65
C SER A 137 -18.50 -0.51 -11.85
N ALA A 138 -17.53 -1.37 -12.18
CA ALA A 138 -16.18 -0.92 -12.55
C ALA A 138 -16.16 0.07 -13.74
N LYS A 139 -17.13 -0.04 -14.67
CA LYS A 139 -17.25 0.88 -15.81
C LYS A 139 -17.70 2.28 -15.39
N GLU A 140 -18.66 2.36 -14.46
CA GLU A 140 -19.12 3.64 -13.92
C GLU A 140 -18.02 4.28 -13.10
N PHE A 141 -17.32 3.49 -12.29
CA PHE A 141 -16.20 4.00 -11.51
C PHE A 141 -15.03 4.49 -12.39
N ALA A 142 -14.72 3.78 -13.49
CA ALA A 142 -13.71 4.24 -14.46
C ALA A 142 -13.99 5.65 -14.99
N LYS A 143 -15.25 5.97 -15.33
CA LYS A 143 -15.64 7.31 -15.78
C LYS A 143 -15.39 8.39 -14.72
N LEU A 144 -15.64 8.08 -13.45
CA LEU A 144 -15.37 9.01 -12.35
C LEU A 144 -13.86 9.25 -12.16
N ILE A 145 -13.05 8.20 -12.32
CA ILE A 145 -11.59 8.32 -12.32
C ILE A 145 -11.11 9.21 -13.48
N GLU A 146 -11.64 9.03 -14.70
CA GLU A 146 -11.29 9.87 -15.86
C GLU A 146 -11.58 11.35 -15.61
N ILE A 147 -12.74 11.65 -15.00
CA ILE A 147 -13.11 13.02 -14.63
C ILE A 147 -12.11 13.57 -13.62
N ARG A 148 -11.84 12.83 -12.54
CA ARG A 148 -10.92 13.29 -11.48
C ARG A 148 -9.50 13.51 -11.99
N LEU A 149 -8.98 12.61 -12.83
CA LEU A 149 -7.67 12.77 -13.47
C LEU A 149 -7.61 14.03 -14.34
N ARG A 150 -8.67 14.31 -15.10
CA ARG A 150 -8.77 15.52 -15.93
C ARG A 150 -8.78 16.80 -15.10
N GLU A 151 -9.52 16.82 -14.00
CA GLU A 151 -9.53 17.96 -13.05
C GLU A 151 -8.16 18.25 -12.47
N LEU A 152 -7.39 17.19 -12.20
CA LEU A 152 -6.03 17.27 -11.67
C LEU A 152 -4.96 17.54 -12.75
N GLY A 153 -5.31 17.48 -14.04
CA GLY A 153 -4.35 17.59 -15.14
C GLY A 153 -3.38 16.41 -15.24
N ILE A 154 -3.76 15.24 -14.71
CA ILE A 154 -2.94 14.02 -14.70
C ILE A 154 -3.37 13.11 -15.86
N SER A 155 -2.41 12.57 -16.60
CA SER A 155 -2.65 11.58 -17.65
C SER A 155 -2.19 10.19 -17.20
N MET A 156 -3.12 9.25 -17.08
CA MET A 156 -2.86 7.83 -16.79
C MET A 156 -3.83 6.95 -17.58
N ASP A 157 -3.37 5.78 -18.01
CA ASP A 157 -4.23 4.77 -18.64
C ASP A 157 -5.20 4.16 -17.62
N ILE A 158 -6.44 3.88 -18.03
CA ILE A 158 -7.39 3.12 -17.20
C ILE A 158 -7.69 1.79 -17.90
N ARG A 159 -7.46 0.69 -17.19
CA ARG A 159 -7.54 -0.67 -17.73
C ARG A 159 -8.51 -1.52 -16.93
N LEU A 160 -9.58 -1.98 -17.58
CA LEU A 160 -10.51 -2.97 -17.02
C LEU A 160 -9.95 -4.38 -17.22
N VAL A 161 -9.65 -5.09 -16.13
CA VAL A 161 -9.02 -6.43 -16.16
C VAL A 161 -9.93 -7.46 -15.51
N SER A 162 -10.00 -8.67 -16.06
CA SER A 162 -10.87 -9.75 -15.57
C SER A 162 -10.33 -10.52 -14.38
N SER A 163 -9.00 -10.66 -14.28
CA SER A 163 -8.32 -11.51 -13.31
C SER A 163 -7.47 -10.66 -12.37
N MET A 164 -8.12 -10.06 -11.38
CA MET A 164 -7.47 -9.27 -10.33
C MET A 164 -7.99 -9.67 -8.95
N ALA A 165 -7.06 -9.81 -7.99
CA ALA A 165 -7.42 -10.11 -6.60
C ALA A 165 -7.89 -8.86 -5.82
N THR A 166 -7.44 -7.67 -6.24
CA THR A 166 -7.91 -6.38 -5.71
C THR A 166 -8.94 -5.76 -6.66
N LYS A 167 -9.79 -4.87 -6.14
CA LYS A 167 -10.78 -4.16 -6.96
C LYS A 167 -10.15 -3.06 -7.82
N VAL A 168 -9.16 -2.35 -7.25
CA VAL A 168 -8.42 -1.26 -7.88
C VAL A 168 -6.93 -1.44 -7.57
N TRP A 169 -6.07 -0.93 -8.46
CA TRP A 169 -4.65 -0.79 -8.23
C TRP A 169 -4.06 0.29 -9.13
N VAL A 170 -3.32 1.24 -8.54
CA VAL A 170 -2.53 2.22 -9.29
C VAL A 170 -1.11 1.71 -9.48
N ASP A 171 -0.77 1.39 -10.72
CA ASP A 171 0.54 0.92 -11.12
C ASP A 171 1.45 2.09 -11.49
N SER A 172 2.39 2.41 -10.60
CA SER A 172 3.41 3.44 -10.85
C SER A 172 4.39 3.06 -11.96
N ILE A 173 4.53 1.77 -12.28
CA ILE A 173 5.52 1.30 -13.25
C ILE A 173 4.99 1.43 -14.67
N SER A 174 3.76 0.98 -14.93
CA SER A 174 3.10 1.17 -16.23
C SER A 174 2.29 2.46 -16.34
N CYS A 175 2.27 3.28 -15.28
CA CYS A 175 1.52 4.54 -15.20
C CYS A 175 0.03 4.35 -15.54
N ALA A 176 -0.56 3.29 -14.98
CA ALA A 176 -1.92 2.86 -15.30
C ALA A 176 -2.73 2.55 -14.04
N ILE A 177 -4.04 2.70 -14.13
CA ILE A 177 -5.02 2.37 -13.10
C ILE A 177 -5.75 1.12 -13.57
N HIS A 178 -5.61 0.05 -12.82
CA HIS A 178 -6.24 -1.23 -13.10
C HIS A 178 -7.49 -1.40 -12.24
N LEU A 179 -8.61 -1.73 -12.89
CA LEU A 179 -9.90 -1.99 -12.25
C LEU A 179 -10.33 -3.43 -12.56
N ASN A 180 -10.72 -4.17 -11.53
CA ASN A 180 -11.34 -5.47 -11.76
C ASN A 180 -12.71 -5.28 -12.40
N LYS A 181 -12.84 -5.68 -13.67
CA LYS A 181 -14.05 -5.47 -14.49
C LYS A 181 -15.31 -6.10 -13.88
N ASN A 182 -15.15 -7.11 -13.02
CA ASN A 182 -16.23 -7.87 -12.39
C ASN A 182 -16.58 -7.34 -10.99
N SER A 183 -15.88 -6.30 -10.51
CA SER A 183 -16.15 -5.75 -9.17
C SER A 183 -17.34 -4.80 -9.17
N LEU A 184 -18.11 -4.90 -8.09
CA LEU A 184 -19.09 -3.91 -7.67
C LEU A 184 -18.53 -3.10 -6.51
N PHE A 185 -18.94 -1.84 -6.45
CA PHE A 185 -18.47 -0.86 -5.48
C PHE A 185 -19.65 -0.22 -4.77
N ALA A 186 -19.49 0.02 -3.47
CA ALA A 186 -20.44 0.86 -2.74
C ALA A 186 -20.23 2.34 -3.10
N HIS A 187 -21.27 3.16 -2.95
CA HIS A 187 -21.15 4.59 -3.26
C HIS A 187 -20.11 5.29 -2.36
N GLN A 188 -20.07 4.95 -1.05
CA GLN A 188 -19.03 5.48 -0.17
C GLN A 188 -17.63 4.94 -0.53
N GLU A 189 -17.55 3.69 -1.00
CA GLU A 189 -16.29 3.08 -1.44
C GLU A 189 -15.73 3.79 -2.68
N VAL A 190 -16.57 4.17 -3.65
CA VAL A 190 -16.16 4.96 -4.82
C VAL A 190 -15.56 6.31 -4.42
N ARG A 191 -16.25 7.08 -3.56
CA ARG A 191 -15.76 8.38 -3.08
C ARG A 191 -14.42 8.24 -2.37
N ARG A 192 -14.32 7.24 -1.47
CA ARG A 192 -13.08 6.93 -0.78
C ARG A 192 -11.95 6.56 -1.74
N LEU A 193 -12.22 5.69 -2.72
CA LEU A 193 -11.19 5.23 -3.67
C LEU A 193 -10.72 6.34 -4.61
N LEU A 194 -11.56 7.33 -4.95
CA LEU A 194 -11.09 8.52 -5.67
C LEU A 194 -10.01 9.26 -4.85
N VAL A 195 -10.23 9.41 -3.54
CA VAL A 195 -9.24 10.03 -2.66
C VAL A 195 -8.00 9.14 -2.50
N HIS A 196 -8.18 7.86 -2.20
CA HIS A 196 -7.09 6.93 -1.94
C HIS A 196 -6.20 6.68 -3.15
N GLU A 197 -6.81 6.31 -4.28
CA GLU A 197 -6.07 5.87 -5.46
C GLU A 197 -5.66 7.07 -6.31
N ILE A 198 -6.49 8.12 -6.41
CA ILE A 198 -6.19 9.25 -7.29
C ILE A 198 -5.48 10.36 -6.52
N ASP A 199 -6.13 10.91 -5.50
CA ASP A 199 -5.62 12.08 -4.78
C ASP A 199 -4.37 11.76 -3.95
N ALA A 200 -4.16 10.51 -3.53
CA ALA A 200 -2.89 10.08 -2.95
C ALA A 200 -1.99 9.40 -3.99
N HIS A 201 -2.28 8.17 -4.42
CA HIS A 201 -1.31 7.41 -5.21
C HIS A 201 -0.99 8.02 -6.58
N ALA A 202 -2.01 8.38 -7.39
CA ALA A 202 -1.77 8.95 -8.71
C ALA A 202 -1.08 10.32 -8.65
N VAL A 203 -1.50 11.19 -7.72
CA VAL A 203 -0.84 12.49 -7.46
C VAL A 203 0.64 12.29 -7.10
N ARG A 204 0.96 11.36 -6.20
CA ARG A 204 2.35 11.09 -5.80
C ARG A 204 3.18 10.53 -6.96
N ILE A 205 2.59 9.68 -7.81
CA ILE A 205 3.27 9.19 -9.02
C ILE A 205 3.56 10.34 -9.98
N TYR A 206 2.56 11.18 -10.23
CA TYR A 206 2.68 12.34 -11.13
C TYR A 206 3.71 13.35 -10.62
N ASN A 207 3.61 13.78 -9.36
CA ASN A 207 4.57 14.70 -8.76
C ASN A 207 5.98 14.11 -8.77
N GLY A 208 6.12 12.83 -8.41
CA GLY A 208 7.39 12.11 -8.46
C GLY A 208 7.99 12.06 -9.85
N SER A 209 7.16 12.03 -10.90
CA SER A 209 7.62 12.05 -12.30
C SER A 209 8.10 13.42 -12.77
N CYS A 210 7.76 14.49 -12.03
CA CYS A 210 8.25 15.84 -12.28
C CYS A 210 9.65 16.09 -11.70
N LEU A 211 10.16 15.20 -10.83
CA LEU A 211 11.51 15.31 -10.28
C LEU A 211 12.55 14.78 -11.27
N PRO A 212 13.81 15.25 -11.22
CA PRO A 212 14.87 14.81 -12.13
C PRO A 212 15.19 13.31 -12.05
N TRP A 213 14.86 12.67 -10.92
CA TRP A 213 15.20 11.28 -10.61
C TRP A 213 13.94 10.42 -10.52
N GLY A 214 13.83 9.43 -11.41
CA GLY A 214 12.62 8.62 -11.58
C GLY A 214 12.25 7.78 -10.35
N ILE A 215 13.18 7.54 -9.43
CA ILE A 215 12.92 6.83 -8.16
C ILE A 215 11.76 7.46 -7.37
N PHE A 216 11.53 8.77 -7.47
CA PHE A 216 10.46 9.44 -6.76
C PHE A 216 9.06 9.12 -7.31
N SER A 217 8.93 8.75 -8.58
CA SER A 217 7.67 8.19 -9.11
C SER A 217 7.49 6.69 -8.80
N MET A 218 8.60 5.98 -8.56
CA MET A 218 8.63 4.51 -8.40
C MET A 218 8.61 4.03 -6.95
N GLY A 219 9.10 4.83 -6.01
CA GLY A 219 9.13 4.53 -4.57
C GLY A 219 10.52 4.39 -3.97
N THR A 220 10.90 5.32 -3.08
CA THR A 220 12.11 5.21 -2.25
C THR A 220 12.01 4.05 -1.26
N ALA A 221 13.10 3.52 -0.72
CA ALA A 221 13.02 2.48 0.31
C ALA A 221 12.13 2.92 1.51
N GLY A 222 11.22 2.04 1.95
CA GLY A 222 10.29 2.29 3.06
C GLY A 222 9.12 3.24 2.75
N TYR A 223 8.88 3.62 1.49
CA TYR A 223 7.86 4.62 1.15
C TYR A 223 6.42 4.22 1.47
N ARG A 224 6.14 2.91 1.58
CA ARG A 224 4.76 2.39 1.68
C ARG A 224 4.04 2.85 2.93
N GLU A 225 4.76 3.02 4.04
CA GLU A 225 4.14 3.51 5.26
C GLU A 225 3.60 4.92 5.10
N ALA A 226 4.37 5.81 4.47
CA ALA A 226 3.92 7.16 4.12
C ALA A 226 2.83 7.12 3.05
N GLU A 227 2.93 6.23 2.06
CA GLU A 227 1.94 6.05 1.00
C GLU A 227 0.55 5.72 1.52
N GLU A 228 0.41 4.60 2.24
CA GLU A 228 -0.88 4.18 2.77
C GLU A 228 -1.34 5.13 3.89
N GLY A 229 -0.40 5.66 4.67
CA GLY A 229 -0.68 6.63 5.72
C GLY A 229 -1.29 7.92 5.19
N LEU A 230 -0.75 8.49 4.11
CA LEU A 230 -1.30 9.68 3.45
C LEU A 230 -2.66 9.40 2.83
N ALA A 231 -2.79 8.28 2.14
CA ALA A 231 -4.05 7.91 1.49
C ALA A 231 -5.19 7.85 2.52
N VAL A 232 -5.00 7.13 3.63
CA VAL A 232 -6.03 7.04 4.69
C VAL A 232 -6.16 8.35 5.49
N HIS A 233 -5.08 9.13 5.63
CA HIS A 233 -5.17 10.47 6.21
C HIS A 233 -6.11 11.38 5.40
N PHE A 234 -5.98 11.36 4.07
CA PHE A 234 -6.82 12.14 3.17
C PHE A 234 -8.26 11.67 3.18
N GLU A 235 -8.50 10.36 3.16
CA GLU A 235 -9.85 9.82 3.32
C GLU A 235 -10.53 10.36 4.59
N ARG A 236 -9.80 10.46 5.70
CA ARG A 236 -10.34 10.99 6.95
C ARG A 236 -10.56 12.51 6.88
N GLN A 237 -9.63 13.27 6.31
CA GLN A 237 -9.75 14.73 6.19
C GLN A 237 -10.87 15.16 5.23
N SER A 238 -11.11 14.42 4.14
CA SER A 238 -12.23 14.68 3.23
C SER A 238 -13.57 14.11 3.72
N GLY A 239 -13.60 13.44 4.88
CA GLY A 239 -14.81 12.80 5.40
C GLY A 239 -15.30 11.63 4.54
N HIS A 240 -14.40 10.98 3.80
CA HIS A 240 -14.70 9.82 2.94
C HIS A 240 -14.26 8.48 3.53
N LEU A 241 -13.52 8.49 4.66
CA LEU A 241 -13.32 7.31 5.48
C LEU A 241 -14.63 6.94 6.19
N TYR A 242 -15.38 6.01 5.60
CA TYR A 242 -16.63 5.53 6.19
C TYR A 242 -16.37 4.45 7.26
N PRO A 243 -17.27 4.29 8.25
CA PRO A 243 -17.00 3.46 9.43
C PRO A 243 -16.63 2.01 9.13
N PHE A 244 -17.29 1.37 8.15
CA PHE A 244 -16.97 -0.03 7.82
C PHE A 244 -15.54 -0.16 7.26
N GLN A 245 -15.02 0.84 6.53
CA GLN A 245 -13.64 0.79 6.06
C GLN A 245 -12.63 1.00 7.19
N GLU A 246 -12.91 1.92 8.12
CA GLU A 246 -12.07 2.10 9.31
C GLU A 246 -11.99 0.82 10.14
N LYS A 247 -13.13 0.13 10.30
CA LYS A 247 -13.22 -1.19 10.89
C LYS A 247 -12.32 -2.19 10.16
N ILE A 248 -12.35 -2.25 8.83
CA ILE A 248 -11.46 -3.12 8.02
C ILE A 248 -9.97 -2.81 8.28
N TYR A 249 -9.59 -1.54 8.35
CA TYR A 249 -8.20 -1.16 8.62
C TYR A 249 -7.74 -1.60 10.02
N ALA A 250 -8.58 -1.39 11.04
CA ALA A 250 -8.32 -1.90 12.38
C ALA A 250 -8.22 -3.43 12.41
N GLY A 251 -9.14 -4.13 11.73
CA GLY A 251 -9.13 -5.59 11.60
C GLY A 251 -7.84 -6.12 10.97
N ARG A 252 -7.33 -5.46 9.92
CA ARG A 252 -6.05 -5.82 9.29
C ARG A 252 -4.87 -5.63 10.22
N CYS A 253 -4.80 -4.51 10.94
CA CYS A 253 -3.74 -4.26 11.92
C CYS A 253 -3.72 -5.33 13.02
N LEU A 254 -4.89 -5.59 13.64
CA LEU A 254 -5.02 -6.61 14.67
C LEU A 254 -4.65 -8.00 14.15
N ALA A 255 -5.12 -8.37 12.96
CA ALA A 255 -4.86 -9.68 12.40
C ALA A 255 -3.40 -9.87 12.00
N VAL A 256 -2.67 -8.81 11.57
CA VAL A 256 -1.22 -8.88 11.37
C VAL A 256 -0.55 -9.18 12.71
N TYR A 257 -0.88 -8.42 13.76
CA TYR A 257 -0.31 -8.61 15.11
C TYR A 257 -0.52 -10.04 15.62
N LEU A 258 -1.77 -10.55 15.57
CA LEU A 258 -2.10 -11.90 16.03
C LEU A 258 -1.44 -12.98 15.18
N SER A 259 -1.36 -12.79 13.86
CA SER A 259 -0.76 -13.77 12.96
C SER A 259 0.73 -13.98 13.22
N LEU A 260 1.43 -13.06 13.90
CA LEU A 260 2.84 -13.23 14.28
C LEU A 260 3.05 -14.29 15.37
N SER A 261 2.01 -14.62 16.14
CA SER A 261 2.07 -15.63 17.21
C SER A 261 1.09 -16.79 17.05
N SER A 262 0.15 -16.69 16.10
CA SER A 262 -0.99 -17.61 15.99
C SER A 262 -1.24 -18.09 14.56
N GLY A 263 -1.91 -19.24 14.42
CA GLY A 263 -2.33 -19.80 13.15
C GLY A 263 -3.56 -19.12 12.54
N PHE A 264 -3.97 -19.56 11.35
CA PHE A 264 -5.08 -18.97 10.62
C PHE A 264 -6.40 -19.05 11.39
N VAL A 265 -6.69 -20.19 12.01
CA VAL A 265 -8.00 -20.46 12.63
C VAL A 265 -8.19 -19.58 13.85
N GLU A 266 -7.17 -19.47 14.71
CA GLU A 266 -7.22 -18.65 15.91
C GLU A 266 -7.41 -17.17 15.57
N VAL A 267 -6.72 -16.67 14.54
CA VAL A 267 -6.88 -15.28 14.07
C VAL A 267 -8.28 -15.07 13.48
N PHE A 268 -8.78 -16.05 12.73
CA PHE A 268 -10.12 -16.00 12.14
C PHE A 268 -11.21 -15.95 13.22
N GLU A 269 -11.14 -16.82 14.23
CA GLU A 269 -12.06 -16.85 15.37
C GLU A 269 -12.06 -15.51 16.14
N GLU A 270 -10.89 -14.92 16.37
CA GLU A 270 -10.79 -13.59 16.99
C GLU A 270 -11.45 -12.49 16.14
N LEU A 271 -11.37 -12.58 14.82
CA LEU A 271 -12.02 -11.61 13.93
C LEU A 271 -13.54 -11.81 13.80
N LEU A 272 -14.05 -13.02 14.02
CA LEU A 272 -15.51 -13.29 14.00
C LEU A 272 -16.28 -12.52 15.07
N ILE A 273 -15.61 -12.05 16.12
CA ILE A 273 -16.20 -11.16 17.13
C ILE A 273 -16.68 -9.83 16.49
N TYR A 274 -16.04 -9.41 15.41
CA TYR A 274 -16.27 -8.10 14.79
C TYR A 274 -16.80 -8.18 13.36
N PHE A 275 -16.59 -9.28 12.65
CA PHE A 275 -16.88 -9.41 11.23
C PHE A 275 -17.69 -10.66 10.90
N ASP A 276 -18.41 -10.63 9.78
CA ASP A 276 -18.96 -11.84 9.18
C ASP A 276 -17.85 -12.77 8.68
N GLU A 277 -18.16 -14.05 8.52
CA GLU A 277 -17.19 -15.09 8.12
C GLU A 277 -16.45 -14.75 6.82
N LYS A 278 -17.13 -14.18 5.82
CA LYS A 278 -16.50 -13.89 4.52
C LYS A 278 -15.49 -12.76 4.67
N THR A 279 -15.84 -11.73 5.45
CA THR A 279 -14.95 -10.59 5.72
C THR A 279 -13.76 -11.02 6.58
N ALA A 280 -14.00 -11.74 7.68
CA ALA A 280 -12.93 -12.25 8.55
C ALA A 280 -11.95 -13.13 7.77
N TYR A 281 -12.45 -14.10 7.00
CA TYR A 281 -11.62 -14.97 6.16
C TYR A 281 -10.77 -14.15 5.19
N THR A 282 -11.37 -13.18 4.50
CA THR A 282 -10.66 -12.35 3.52
C THR A 282 -9.52 -11.55 4.17
N ILE A 283 -9.69 -11.07 5.40
CA ILE A 283 -8.63 -10.37 6.15
C ILE A 283 -7.49 -11.35 6.48
N VAL A 284 -7.80 -12.48 7.11
CA VAL A 284 -6.76 -13.45 7.54
C VAL A 284 -6.03 -14.05 6.32
N GLU A 285 -6.77 -14.40 5.27
CA GLU A 285 -6.21 -14.90 4.02
C GLU A 285 -5.16 -13.94 3.45
N ARG A 286 -5.48 -12.64 3.34
CA ARG A 286 -4.53 -11.63 2.84
C ARG A 286 -3.25 -11.55 3.68
N ILE A 287 -3.37 -11.72 4.98
CA ILE A 287 -2.27 -11.61 5.94
C ILE A 287 -1.41 -12.88 5.94
N LYS A 288 -2.02 -14.06 5.74
CA LYS A 288 -1.31 -15.35 5.69
C LYS A 288 -0.69 -15.67 4.32
N ARG A 289 -0.96 -14.88 3.29
CA ARG A 289 -0.31 -15.01 1.97
C ARG A 289 1.22 -14.89 2.10
N GLY A 290 1.93 -15.80 1.46
CA GLY A 290 3.37 -15.98 1.55
C GLY A 290 3.78 -17.23 2.33
N LEU A 291 2.84 -17.85 3.07
CA LEU A 291 3.06 -19.07 3.85
C LEU A 291 2.29 -20.24 3.25
N THR A 292 2.88 -21.44 3.19
CA THR A 292 2.18 -22.65 2.76
C THR A 292 1.35 -23.24 3.89
N ASP A 293 1.96 -23.48 5.05
CA ASP A 293 1.26 -23.95 6.24
C ASP A 293 0.73 -22.75 7.05
N THR A 294 -0.56 -22.43 6.86
CA THR A 294 -1.17 -21.28 7.55
C THR A 294 -1.58 -21.60 8.99
N SER A 295 -1.46 -22.85 9.45
CA SER A 295 -1.65 -23.20 10.87
C SER A 295 -0.53 -22.66 11.75
N ARG A 296 0.61 -22.30 11.15
CA ARG A 296 1.77 -21.75 11.84
C ARG A 296 1.69 -20.23 11.98
N PRO A 297 2.39 -19.65 12.97
CA PRO A 297 2.64 -18.22 13.04
C PRO A 297 3.36 -17.72 11.78
N GLY A 298 3.06 -16.47 11.40
CA GLY A 298 3.63 -15.79 10.26
C GLY A 298 2.64 -14.85 9.58
N ALA A 299 3.14 -13.82 8.91
CA ALA A 299 2.32 -12.81 8.25
C ALA A 299 3.07 -12.07 7.12
N LEU A 300 2.34 -11.71 6.06
CA LEU A 300 2.66 -10.59 5.20
C LEU A 300 2.24 -9.29 5.91
N THR A 301 3.21 -8.64 6.54
CA THR A 301 2.91 -7.59 7.54
C THR A 301 2.41 -6.28 6.95
N LYS A 302 2.57 -6.00 5.65
CA LYS A 302 2.27 -4.69 5.02
C LYS A 302 0.90 -4.06 5.30
N GLU A 303 -0.12 -4.88 5.63
CA GLU A 303 -1.51 -4.42 5.72
C GLU A 303 -1.80 -3.61 7.01
N PHE A 304 -0.89 -3.54 7.99
CA PHE A 304 -1.10 -2.72 9.20
C PHE A 304 -0.94 -1.21 8.95
N HIS A 305 -0.18 -0.81 7.92
CA HIS A 305 0.06 0.60 7.61
C HIS A 305 -1.21 1.40 7.32
N TYR A 306 -2.28 0.76 6.83
CA TYR A 306 -3.56 1.42 6.62
C TYR A 306 -4.15 1.96 7.94
N PHE A 307 -3.83 1.35 9.08
CA PHE A 307 -4.33 1.77 10.39
C PHE A 307 -3.35 2.71 11.11
N THR A 308 -2.06 2.39 11.10
CA THR A 308 -1.03 3.13 11.85
C THR A 308 -0.49 4.35 11.09
N GLY A 309 -0.46 4.27 9.76
CA GLY A 309 0.10 5.29 8.87
C GLY A 309 -0.47 6.70 9.07
N PRO A 310 -1.81 6.88 9.18
CA PRO A 310 -2.39 8.22 9.40
C PRO A 310 -1.93 8.89 10.69
N ALA A 311 -1.65 8.11 11.75
CA ALA A 311 -1.10 8.65 12.99
C ALA A 311 0.33 9.14 12.76
N LYS A 312 1.15 8.38 12.03
CA LYS A 312 2.51 8.78 11.65
C LYS A 312 2.53 10.02 10.76
N VAL A 313 1.58 10.16 9.82
CA VAL A 313 1.41 11.41 9.05
C VAL A 313 1.15 12.59 9.98
N ARG A 314 0.20 12.46 10.92
CA ARG A 314 -0.09 13.53 11.90
C ARG A 314 1.13 13.87 12.76
N SER A 315 1.85 12.88 13.28
CA SER A 315 3.06 13.10 14.07
C SER A 315 4.14 13.81 13.26
N TYR A 316 4.34 13.43 11.99
CA TYR A 316 5.25 14.11 11.08
C TYR A 316 4.88 15.59 10.89
N LEU A 317 3.61 15.90 10.68
CA LEU A 317 3.14 17.29 10.54
C LEU A 317 3.28 18.09 11.85
N GLN A 318 2.98 17.48 12.99
CA GLN A 318 3.08 18.12 14.31
C GLN A 318 4.50 18.56 14.67
N VAL A 319 5.53 17.86 14.18
CA VAL A 319 6.95 18.23 14.41
C VAL A 319 7.51 19.16 13.32
N GLY A 320 6.64 19.80 12.53
CA GLY A 320 7.04 20.75 11.48
C GLY A 320 7.33 20.13 10.12
N GLY A 321 6.97 18.85 9.93
CA GLY A 321 7.02 18.21 8.62
C GLY A 321 6.09 18.88 7.61
N ASN A 322 6.51 18.90 6.35
CA ASN A 322 5.74 19.49 5.26
C ASN A 322 5.03 18.41 4.44
N LEU A 323 3.69 18.46 4.38
CA LEU A 323 2.85 17.53 3.62
C LEU A 323 3.22 17.52 2.13
N LEU A 324 3.55 18.69 1.57
CA LEU A 324 3.93 18.84 0.17
C LEU A 324 5.16 18.00 -0.17
N MET A 325 6.10 17.85 0.77
CA MET A 325 7.32 17.05 0.56
C MET A 325 7.02 15.54 0.52
N LEU A 326 5.98 15.09 1.22
CA LEU A 326 5.52 13.71 1.12
C LEU A 326 4.70 13.46 -0.15
N LEU A 327 4.01 14.49 -0.64
CA LEU A 327 3.26 14.46 -1.90
C LEU A 327 4.12 14.62 -3.15
N ALA A 328 5.37 15.06 -3.00
CA ALA A 328 6.33 15.24 -4.09
C ALA A 328 6.66 13.96 -4.87
N GLY A 329 6.23 12.80 -4.37
CA GLY A 329 6.63 11.50 -4.88
C GLY A 329 6.23 10.37 -3.93
N LYS A 330 6.51 9.14 -4.33
CA LYS A 330 6.50 7.94 -3.48
C LYS A 330 7.70 7.95 -2.53
N ILE A 331 7.65 8.84 -1.55
CA ILE A 331 8.74 9.19 -0.63
C ILE A 331 8.45 8.63 0.77
N ALA A 332 9.47 8.04 1.39
CA ALA A 332 9.41 7.65 2.80
C ALA A 332 9.57 8.87 3.73
N PHE A 333 9.00 8.81 4.94
CA PHE A 333 9.10 9.90 5.93
C PHE A 333 10.55 10.39 6.13
N LYS A 334 11.52 9.48 6.23
CA LYS A 334 12.95 9.80 6.41
C LYS A 334 13.58 10.58 5.23
N HIS A 335 12.99 10.51 4.05
CA HIS A 335 13.49 11.16 2.83
C HIS A 335 12.82 12.51 2.56
N ALA A 336 11.73 12.85 3.24
CA ALA A 336 10.99 14.10 3.01
C ALA A 336 11.88 15.35 3.21
N ARG A 337 12.80 15.32 4.18
CA ARG A 337 13.76 16.41 4.42
C ARG A 337 14.74 16.64 3.25
N ILE A 338 15.08 15.57 2.52
CA ILE A 338 15.99 15.66 1.37
C ILE A 338 15.27 16.42 0.25
N ILE A 339 13.98 16.14 0.01
CA ILE A 339 13.17 16.89 -0.96
C ILE A 339 13.07 18.36 -0.58
N ALA A 340 12.83 18.66 0.71
CA ALA A 340 12.77 20.04 1.18
C ALA A 340 14.06 20.81 0.88
N LYS A 341 15.22 20.20 1.14
CA LYS A 341 16.54 20.76 0.83
C LYS A 341 16.68 21.01 -0.68
N LEU A 342 16.35 20.03 -1.52
CA LEU A 342 16.48 20.15 -2.98
C LEU A 342 15.57 21.24 -3.58
N VAL A 343 14.40 21.46 -2.99
CA VAL A 343 13.52 22.58 -3.35
C VAL A 343 14.13 23.92 -2.94
N GLN A 344 14.69 24.02 -1.73
CA GLN A 344 15.36 25.24 -1.24
C GLN A 344 16.59 25.61 -2.08
N GLU A 345 17.33 24.60 -2.54
CA GLU A 345 18.52 24.77 -3.40
C GLU A 345 18.17 25.03 -4.88
N GLY A 346 16.88 25.05 -5.24
CA GLY A 346 16.43 25.28 -6.62
C GLY A 346 16.66 24.10 -7.57
N LEU A 347 17.07 22.94 -7.06
CA LEU A 347 17.29 21.72 -7.84
C LEU A 347 15.97 21.02 -8.22
N VAL A 348 14.89 21.29 -7.48
CA VAL A 348 13.55 20.76 -7.73
C VAL A 348 12.55 21.90 -7.86
N ASN A 349 11.84 21.92 -8.99
CA ASN A 349 10.79 22.90 -9.27
C ASN A 349 9.41 22.31 -8.93
N THR A 350 8.67 23.01 -8.07
CA THR A 350 7.34 22.59 -7.59
C THR A 350 6.17 23.15 -8.40
N SER A 351 6.41 24.01 -9.40
CA SER A 351 5.35 24.70 -10.17
C SER A 351 4.39 23.77 -10.91
N LYS A 352 4.85 22.54 -11.22
CA LYS A 352 4.04 21.51 -11.88
C LYS A 352 3.37 20.56 -10.90
N TRP A 353 3.65 20.66 -9.60
CA TRP A 353 3.10 19.72 -8.64
C TRP A 353 1.60 19.94 -8.46
N VAL A 354 0.89 18.83 -8.44
CA VAL A 354 -0.55 18.78 -8.20
C VAL A 354 -0.77 18.54 -6.72
N PHE A 355 -1.78 19.23 -6.18
CA PHE A 355 -2.26 19.02 -4.81
C PHE A 355 -3.73 18.61 -4.88
N PRO A 356 -4.18 17.65 -4.06
CA PRO A 356 -5.58 17.23 -4.00
C PRO A 356 -6.52 18.42 -3.77
N LEU A 357 -7.59 18.49 -4.57
CA LEU A 357 -8.48 19.66 -4.62
C LEU A 357 -9.23 19.90 -3.29
N GLU A 358 -9.50 18.85 -2.53
CA GLU A 358 -10.26 18.91 -1.26
C GLU A 358 -9.40 19.29 -0.05
N MET A 359 -8.08 19.38 -0.23
CA MET A 359 -7.14 19.74 0.84
C MET A 359 -6.62 21.18 0.76
N ASN A 360 -7.26 22.02 -0.05
CA ASN A 360 -6.84 23.41 -0.23
C ASN A 360 -6.93 24.27 1.04
N ASP A 361 -7.59 23.84 2.12
CA ASP A 361 -7.59 24.56 3.39
C ASP A 361 -6.25 24.44 4.16
N ASP A 362 -5.47 23.37 3.93
CA ASP A 362 -4.15 23.20 4.55
C ASP A 362 -3.06 24.07 3.89
N ARG A 363 -3.33 24.70 2.73
CA ARG A 363 -2.43 25.75 2.18
C ARG A 363 -2.32 26.94 3.14
N LYS A 364 -3.30 27.17 4.02
CA LYS A 364 -3.24 28.22 5.05
C LYS A 364 -2.32 27.87 6.22
N SER A 365 -1.87 26.62 6.32
CA SER A 365 -0.89 26.15 7.31
C SER A 365 0.54 26.07 6.76
N ALA A 366 0.73 26.28 5.45
CA ALA A 366 2.04 26.56 4.91
C ALA A 366 2.46 27.97 5.39
N PRO A 367 3.71 28.19 5.81
CA PRO A 367 4.18 29.54 6.12
C PRO A 367 4.07 30.37 4.83
N ALA A 368 3.04 31.22 4.78
CA ALA A 368 2.96 32.28 3.81
C ALA A 368 4.17 33.20 4.03
N GLU A 369 4.91 33.44 2.94
CA GLU A 369 5.69 34.65 2.71
C GLU A 369 6.74 35.02 3.78
N ARG A 370 7.98 34.58 3.55
CA ARG A 370 9.17 35.42 3.76
C ARG A 370 10.20 35.16 2.67
N TYR A 371 9.92 35.67 1.48
CA TYR A 371 10.95 35.96 0.47
C TYR A 371 10.58 37.27 -0.21
N SER A 372 10.82 38.38 0.49
CA SER A 372 10.96 39.73 -0.07
C SER A 372 11.46 40.67 1.04
N GLU A 373 12.77 40.70 1.22
CA GLU A 373 13.67 41.88 1.29
C GLU A 373 15.08 41.44 1.70
#